data_AF-A0A1T0A3C1-F1
#
_entry.id   AF-A0A1T0A3C1-F1
#
_cell.length_a   1.000
_cell.length_b   1.000
_cell.length_c   1.000
_cell.angle_alpha   90.00
_cell.angle_beta   90.00
_cell.angle_gamma   90.00
#
_symmetry.space_group_name_H-M   'P 1'
#
loop_
_entity.id
_entity.type
_entity.pdbx_description
1 polymer ?
#
loop_
_entity_poly.entity_id
_entity_poly.type
_entity_poly.pdbx_seq_one_letter_code
_entity_poly.pdbx_strand_id
1 'polypeptide(L)'
;MNALLLTNHLKNFAGSEMQIVELYEYFKQNYHTVKVYANCTGLPVIGLFNPCDVIDDIEKINLHQFDLVWSQHCVFPLLFKNKLYDNLNIKLISVHLSPYEMLELSALSHMRTSPP
;
A
#
# COMPACT_ATOMS: atom_id res chain seq x y z
N MET A 1 -2.94 9.24 12.90
CA MET A 1 -1.81 8.59 12.21
C MET A 1 -1.96 8.79 10.72
N ASN A 2 -0.86 8.66 10.00
CA ASN A 2 -0.82 8.63 8.55
C ASN A 2 -0.62 7.18 8.11
N ALA A 3 -1.64 6.59 7.49
CA ALA A 3 -1.62 5.22 7.01
C ALA A 3 -1.51 5.18 5.47
N LEU A 4 -0.73 4.23 4.96
CA LEU A 4 -0.64 3.92 3.55
C LEU A 4 -1.16 2.50 3.32
N LEU A 5 -2.17 2.35 2.46
CA LEU A 5 -2.71 1.06 2.04
C LEU A 5 -2.23 0.76 0.62
N LEU A 6 -1.56 -0.38 0.45
CA LEU A 6 -0.99 -0.82 -0.82
C LEU A 6 -1.66 -2.12 -1.25
N THR A 7 -2.09 -2.17 -2.51
CA THR A 7 -2.59 -3.39 -3.15
C THR A 7 -2.24 -3.42 -4.63
N ASN A 8 -2.48 -4.54 -5.31
CA ASN A 8 -2.17 -4.64 -6.74
C ASN A 8 -3.36 -4.19 -7.60
N HIS A 9 -4.56 -4.65 -7.25
CA HIS A 9 -5.79 -4.34 -7.97
C HIS A 9 -6.82 -3.71 -7.04
N LEU A 10 -7.50 -2.68 -7.54
CA LEU A 10 -8.58 -1.98 -6.86
C LEU A 10 -9.67 -1.64 -7.88
N LYS A 11 -10.26 -2.68 -8.46
CA LYS A 11 -11.23 -2.56 -9.57
C LYS A 11 -12.47 -3.43 -9.42
N ASN A 12 -12.32 -4.64 -8.87
CA ASN A 12 -13.41 -5.60 -8.73
C ASN A 12 -13.67 -5.86 -7.24
N PHE A 13 -14.91 -6.22 -6.88
CA PHE A 13 -15.24 -6.63 -5.51
C PHE A 13 -14.72 -8.04 -5.21
N ALA A 14 -13.41 -8.18 -5.03
CA ALA A 14 -12.78 -9.38 -4.54
C ALA A 14 -12.27 -9.20 -3.09
N GLY A 15 -11.80 -10.28 -2.47
CA GLY A 15 -11.46 -10.30 -1.04
C GLY A 15 -10.37 -9.30 -0.65
N SER A 16 -9.30 -9.19 -1.45
CA SER A 16 -8.21 -8.23 -1.25
C SER A 16 -8.70 -6.78 -1.30
N GLU A 17 -9.52 -6.46 -2.30
CA GLU A 17 -10.09 -5.13 -2.52
C GLU A 17 -11.02 -4.74 -1.37
N MET A 18 -11.88 -5.67 -0.93
CA MET A 18 -12.78 -5.41 0.19
C MET A 18 -12.03 -5.15 1.49
N GLN A 19 -10.94 -5.87 1.76
CA GLN A 19 -10.09 -5.55 2.91
C GLN A 19 -9.52 -4.13 2.86
N ILE A 20 -9.09 -3.66 1.69
CA ILE A 20 -8.59 -2.28 1.54
C ILE A 20 -9.70 -1.26 1.76
N VAL A 21 -10.91 -1.52 1.25
CA VAL A 21 -12.09 -0.67 1.49
C VAL A 21 -12.42 -0.60 2.98
N GLU A 22 -12.53 -1.74 3.65
CA GLU A 22 -12.86 -1.82 5.09
C GLU A 22 -11.81 -1.13 5.96
N LEU A 23 -10.52 -1.34 5.67
CA LEU A 23 -9.43 -0.66 6.36
C LEU A 23 -9.46 0.85 6.14
N TYR A 24 -9.67 1.28 4.90
CA TYR A 24 -9.82 2.70 4.57
C TYR A 24 -10.95 3.33 5.37
N GLU A 25 -12.14 2.72 5.35
CA GLU A 25 -13.30 3.21 6.12
C GLU A 25 -13.00 3.26 7.61
N TYR A 26 -12.42 2.19 8.17
CA TYR A 26 -12.04 2.12 9.58
C TYR A 26 -11.10 3.27 9.97
N PHE A 27 -10.01 3.48 9.23
CA PHE A 27 -9.07 4.53 9.55
C PHE A 27 -9.69 5.94 9.40
N LYS A 28 -10.53 6.16 8.37
CA LYS A 28 -11.21 7.44 8.16
C LYS A 28 -12.22 7.74 9.27
N GLN A 29 -12.99 6.75 9.72
CA GLN A 29 -13.93 6.89 10.83
C GLN A 29 -13.22 7.21 12.16
N ASN A 30 -11.97 6.80 12.31
CA ASN A 30 -11.12 7.11 13.46
C ASN A 30 -10.25 8.37 13.26
N TYR A 31 -10.63 9.26 12.33
CA TYR A 31 -9.97 10.55 12.06
C TYR A 31 -8.48 10.42 11.71
N HIS A 32 -8.10 9.35 11.00
CA HIS A 32 -6.75 9.18 10.49
C HIS A 32 -6.64 9.65 9.04
N THR A 33 -5.43 10.04 8.65
CA THR A 33 -5.10 10.33 7.26
C THR A 33 -4.72 9.03 6.58
N VAL A 34 -5.38 8.71 5.46
CA VAL A 34 -5.17 7.46 4.74
C VAL A 34 -4.86 7.78 3.29
N LYS A 35 -3.81 7.17 2.76
CA LYS A 35 -3.55 7.13 1.33
C LYS A 35 -3.64 5.71 0.83
N VAL A 36 -4.12 5.54 -0.40
CA VAL A 36 -4.30 4.23 -1.03
C VAL A 36 -3.58 4.25 -2.37
N TYR A 37 -2.79 3.21 -2.63
CA TYR A 37 -2.16 2.99 -3.92
C TYR A 37 -2.49 1.59 -4.44
N ALA A 38 -2.79 1.52 -5.73
CA ALA A 38 -2.86 0.26 -6.45
C ALA A 38 -2.26 0.38 -7.85
N ASN A 39 -1.59 -0.68 -8.32
CA ASN A 39 -1.06 -0.74 -9.68
C ASN A 39 -2.17 -0.63 -10.75
N CYS A 40 -3.35 -1.16 -10.44
CA CYS A 40 -4.51 -1.11 -11.31
C CYS A 40 -5.76 -0.68 -10.53
N THR A 41 -6.31 0.49 -10.86
CA THR A 41 -7.54 1.01 -10.27
C THR A 41 -8.68 1.01 -11.29
N GLY A 42 -9.93 0.98 -10.81
CA GLY A 42 -11.09 1.16 -11.66
C GLY A 42 -12.42 1.10 -10.92
N LEU A 43 -13.48 1.48 -11.62
CA LEU A 43 -14.85 1.32 -11.12
C LEU A 43 -15.25 -0.17 -11.08
N PRO A 44 -16.11 -0.55 -10.13
CA PRO A 44 -16.80 0.33 -9.17
C PRO A 44 -15.97 0.69 -7.93
N VAL A 45 -14.94 -0.08 -7.60
CA VAL A 45 -14.29 -0.03 -6.28
C VAL A 45 -13.64 1.33 -6.00
N ILE A 46 -12.96 1.92 -6.99
CA ILE A 46 -12.31 3.23 -6.80
C ILE A 46 -13.30 4.34 -6.41
N GLY A 47 -14.58 4.19 -6.76
CA GLY A 47 -15.65 5.14 -6.43
C GLY A 47 -15.99 5.19 -4.94
N LEU A 48 -15.47 4.26 -4.12
CA LEU A 48 -15.64 4.23 -2.67
C LEU A 48 -14.60 5.08 -1.92
N PHE A 49 -13.59 5.57 -2.63
CA PHE A 49 -12.49 6.35 -2.05
C PHE A 49 -12.67 7.83 -2.35
N ASN A 50 -12.15 8.69 -1.46
CA ASN A 50 -12.00 10.09 -1.81
C ASN A 50 -10.88 10.19 -2.88
N PRO A 51 -11.11 10.87 -4.02
CA PRO A 51 -10.09 11.00 -5.06
C PRO A 51 -8.76 11.57 -4.57
N CYS A 52 -8.78 12.45 -3.57
CA CYS A 52 -7.57 13.03 -2.99
C CYS A 52 -6.76 12.01 -2.16
N ASP A 53 -7.35 10.90 -1.75
CA ASP A 53 -6.71 9.86 -0.96
C ASP A 53 -6.14 8.73 -1.81
N VAL A 54 -6.46 8.69 -3.11
CA VAL A 54 -5.90 7.74 -4.08
C VAL A 54 -4.62 8.32 -4.67
N ILE A 55 -3.55 7.55 -4.62
CA ILE A 55 -2.28 7.85 -5.27
C ILE A 55 -2.25 7.12 -6.62
N ASP A 56 -2.00 7.87 -7.69
CA ASP A 56 -1.94 7.38 -9.08
C ASP A 56 -0.54 6.90 -9.49
N ASP A 57 0.48 7.37 -8.80
CA ASP A 57 1.88 7.10 -9.11
C ASP A 57 2.67 6.75 -7.84
N ILE A 58 3.24 5.55 -7.85
CA ILE A 58 4.04 5.02 -6.74
C ILE A 58 5.27 5.88 -6.45
N GLU A 59 5.81 6.56 -7.47
CA GLU A 59 6.97 7.42 -7.32
C GLU A 59 6.66 8.74 -6.59
N LYS A 60 5.37 9.07 -6.38
CA LYS A 60 4.98 10.22 -5.54
C LYS A 60 4.94 9.88 -4.05
N ILE A 61 5.02 8.60 -3.69
CA ILE A 61 4.93 8.16 -2.29
C ILE A 61 6.25 8.46 -1.57
N ASN A 62 6.18 9.22 -0.48
CA ASN A 62 7.29 9.40 0.45
C ASN A 62 7.00 8.65 1.75
N LEU A 63 7.73 7.56 2.00
CA LEU A 63 7.53 6.71 3.16
C LEU A 63 7.68 7.45 4.50
N HIS A 64 8.49 8.51 4.59
CA HIS A 64 8.65 9.29 5.82
C HIS A 64 7.37 10.00 6.31
N GLN A 65 6.34 10.07 5.48
CA GLN A 65 5.07 10.69 5.83
C GLN A 65 4.12 9.74 6.56
N PHE A 66 4.43 8.44 6.63
CA PHE A 66 3.52 7.41 7.12
C PHE A 66 4.02 6.77 8.41
N ASP A 67 3.09 6.55 9.34
CA ASP A 67 3.35 5.82 10.59
C ASP A 67 3.14 4.31 10.40
N LEU A 68 2.23 3.96 9.48
CA LEU A 68 1.79 2.59 9.21
C LEU A 68 1.65 2.36 7.70
N VAL A 69 2.13 1.20 7.25
CA VAL A 69 1.91 0.71 5.89
C VAL A 69 1.23 -0.65 5.99
N TRP A 70 0.07 -0.78 5.37
CA TRP A 70 -0.57 -2.07 5.11
C TRP A 70 -0.30 -2.44 3.65
N SER A 71 0.38 -3.56 3.42
CA SER A 71 0.73 -3.99 2.08
C SER A 71 0.16 -5.37 1.75
N GLN A 72 -0.59 -5.44 0.67
CA GLN A 72 -0.95 -6.68 -0.02
C GLN A 72 -0.02 -6.91 -1.22
N HIS A 73 0.06 -8.16 -1.70
CA HIS A 73 0.68 -8.54 -2.98
C HIS A 73 2.13 -8.10 -3.18
N CYS A 74 2.92 -8.00 -2.10
CA CYS A 74 4.31 -7.51 -2.14
C CYS A 74 4.49 -6.19 -2.94
N VAL A 75 3.55 -5.26 -2.83
CA VAL A 75 3.66 -3.95 -3.49
C VAL A 75 4.68 -3.05 -2.78
N PHE A 76 4.87 -3.21 -1.47
CA PHE A 76 5.80 -2.39 -0.68
C PHE A 76 7.23 -2.29 -1.24
N PRO A 77 7.91 -3.39 -1.65
CA PRO A 77 9.23 -3.32 -2.31
C PRO A 77 9.33 -2.39 -3.51
N LEU A 78 8.25 -2.18 -4.27
CA LEU A 78 8.27 -1.31 -5.44
C LEU A 78 8.58 0.14 -5.08
N LEU A 79 8.32 0.55 -3.83
CA LEU A 79 8.64 1.89 -3.31
C LEU A 79 10.14 2.18 -3.23
N PHE A 80 10.99 1.15 -3.29
CA PHE A 80 12.45 1.23 -3.17
C PHE A 80 13.17 1.14 -4.53
N LYS A 81 12.43 0.95 -5.64
CA LYS A 81 13.03 0.70 -6.96
C LYS A 81 13.99 1.82 -7.39
N ASN A 82 13.58 3.07 -7.18
CA ASN A 82 14.32 4.27 -7.58
C ASN A 82 14.63 5.20 -6.40
N LYS A 83 14.41 4.72 -5.17
CA LYS A 83 14.53 5.52 -3.95
C LYS A 83 15.29 4.75 -2.89
N LEU A 84 16.17 5.46 -2.21
CA LEU A 84 16.80 4.99 -0.99
C LEU A 84 16.13 5.71 0.17
N TYR A 85 15.86 4.97 1.23
CA TYR A 85 15.33 5.52 2.46
C TYR A 85 16.27 5.20 3.61
N ASP A 86 16.58 6.23 4.39
CA ASP A 86 17.41 6.12 5.59
C ASP A 86 16.52 6.23 6.82
N ASN A 87 16.75 5.44 7.85
CA ASN A 87 16.07 5.56 9.15
C ASN A 87 14.53 5.56 9.05
N LEU A 88 13.94 4.60 8.32
CA LEU A 88 12.49 4.42 8.28
C LEU A 88 11.96 3.96 9.65
N ASN A 89 11.07 4.75 10.25
CA ASN A 89 10.36 4.40 11.48
C ASN A 89 8.88 4.17 11.18
N ILE A 90 8.59 3.03 10.55
CA ILE A 90 7.26 2.68 10.02
C ILE A 90 6.85 1.30 10.54
N LYS A 91 5.59 1.16 10.93
CA LYS A 91 4.99 -0.16 11.17
C LYS A 91 4.49 -0.74 9.85
N LEU A 92 5.20 -1.74 9.32
CA LEU A 92 4.79 -2.48 8.14
C LEU A 92 3.97 -3.72 8.52
N ILE A 93 2.77 -3.83 7.98
CA ILE A 93 1.95 -5.03 8.00
C ILE A 93 1.90 -5.57 6.58
N SER A 94 2.55 -6.71 6.33
CA SER A 94 2.47 -7.43 5.05
C SER A 94 1.41 -8.52 5.16
N VAL A 95 0.46 -8.55 4.23
CA VAL A 95 -0.66 -9.49 4.24
C VAL A 95 -0.77 -10.19 2.90
N HIS A 96 -0.92 -11.51 2.95
CA HIS A 96 -1.12 -12.35 1.79
C HIS A 96 -2.40 -13.16 1.96
N LEU A 97 -3.29 -13.05 0.97
CA LEU A 97 -4.52 -13.86 0.90
C LEU A 97 -4.39 -15.01 -0.10
N SER A 98 -3.24 -15.10 -0.75
CA SER A 98 -2.99 -15.99 -1.87
C SER A 98 -2.13 -17.18 -1.43
N PRO A 99 -2.44 -18.41 -1.90
CA PRO A 99 -1.54 -19.54 -1.71
C PRO A 99 -0.21 -19.39 -2.47
N TYR A 100 -0.10 -18.39 -3.35
CA TYR A 100 1.10 -18.07 -4.13
C TYR A 100 2.03 -17.04 -3.44
N GLU A 101 1.81 -16.72 -2.17
CA GLU A 101 2.62 -15.79 -1.37
C GLU A 101 4.13 -15.96 -1.62
N MET A 102 4.62 -17.21 -1.63
CA MET A 102 6.04 -17.50 -1.82
C MET A 102 6.64 -16.96 -3.14
N LEU A 103 5.83 -16.84 -4.19
CA LEU A 103 6.27 -16.24 -5.45
C LEU A 103 6.33 -14.70 -5.36
N GLU A 104 5.38 -14.09 -4.66
CA GLU A 104 5.31 -12.64 -4.45
C GLU A 104 6.53 -12.13 -3.66
N LEU A 105 7.03 -12.93 -2.71
CA LEU A 105 8.19 -12.58 -1.86
C LEU A 105 9.51 -12.38 -2.64
N SER A 106 9.62 -12.87 -3.87
CA SER A 106 10.80 -12.60 -4.72
C SER A 106 11.05 -11.10 -4.94
N ALA A 107 9.99 -10.28 -4.88
CA ALA A 107 10.07 -8.84 -5.02
C ALA A 107 10.84 -8.15 -3.87
N LEU A 108 10.96 -8.79 -2.70
CA LEU A 108 11.71 -8.24 -1.55
C LEU A 108 13.18 -7.95 -1.89
N SER A 109 13.76 -8.69 -2.84
CA SER A 109 15.14 -8.46 -3.30
C SER A 109 15.39 -7.07 -3.92
N HIS A 110 14.31 -6.36 -4.30
CA HIS A 110 14.38 -4.99 -4.80
C HIS A 110 14.45 -3.94 -3.69
N MET A 111 14.21 -4.31 -2.42
CA MET A 111 14.40 -3.41 -1.30
C MET A 111 15.89 -3.21 -1.03
N ARG A 112 16.39 -1.99 -1.27
CA ARG A 112 17.74 -1.60 -0.91
C ARG A 112 17.66 -0.45 0.08
N THR A 113 18.28 -0.62 1.25
CA THR A 113 18.60 0.49 2.15
C THR A 113 19.96 1.04 1.76
N SER A 114 20.19 2.33 2.02
CA SER A 114 21.54 2.89 1.89
C SER A 114 22.49 2.11 2.81
N PRO A 115 23.76 1.90 2.43
CA PRO A 115 24.74 1.37 3.37
C PRO A 115 24.87 2.29 4.60
N PRO A 116 25.11 1.72 5.80
CA PRO A 116 25.27 2.49 7.04
C PRO A 116 26.50 3.42 7.02
#